data_AF-A0A8B6FT19-F1
#
_entry.id   AF-A0A8B6FT19-F1
#
_cell.length_a   1.000
_cell.length_b   1.000
_cell.length_c   1.000
_cell.angle_alpha   90.00
_cell.angle_beta   90.00
_cell.angle_gamma   90.00
#
_symmetry.space_group_name_H-M   'P 1'
#
loop_
_entity.id
_entity.type
_entity.pdbx_description
1 polymer ?
#
loop_
_entity_poly.entity_id
_entity_poly.type
_entity_poly.pdbx_seq_one_letter_code
_entity_poly.pdbx_strand_id
1 'polypeptide(L)'
;MTMCELNGDDTSMDVIEIAISQLNALWRNVGRMNTLYPQCDGLLEDLQSLIRCIESMKRKQPMLDAFWEGTECVGLKTLLQNKQGQLERILCHRCDPHGMVDVSTFGRTGSNARHKSEDVAQNFESFVHDCEDGMCTYDGGVVKVDDVLRFITGCSSVPPGGFDARFSIGFTEERKYPTVSTCTFEVVLPLHLKNYNTFKDIMIESIVSGPGFGQI
;
A
#
# COMPACT_ATOMS: atom_id res chain seq x y z
N MET A 1 24.56 39.85 -26.70
CA MET A 1 24.42 38.86 -27.78
C MET A 1 25.38 37.72 -27.50
N THR A 2 24.88 36.69 -26.80
CA THR A 2 25.32 35.27 -26.73
C THR A 2 24.34 34.62 -25.74
N MET A 3 23.29 33.92 -26.18
CA MET A 3 23.27 32.50 -26.56
C MET A 3 24.04 31.63 -25.57
N CYS A 4 23.32 31.03 -24.62
CA CYS A 4 23.55 29.64 -24.24
C CYS A 4 22.19 28.94 -24.26
N GLU A 5 22.03 28.14 -25.30
CA GLU A 5 20.97 27.17 -25.51
C GLU A 5 20.95 26.22 -24.31
N LEU A 6 19.81 26.13 -23.62
CA LEU A 6 19.52 25.00 -22.74
C LEU A 6 19.04 23.85 -23.64
N ASN A 7 20.00 23.20 -24.27
CA ASN A 7 19.80 21.89 -24.87
C ASN A 7 19.54 20.88 -23.73
N GLY A 8 18.45 20.12 -23.87
CA GLY A 8 18.09 19.07 -22.93
C GLY A 8 19.11 17.93 -22.95
N ASP A 9 19.49 17.46 -21.76
CA ASP A 9 19.50 16.02 -21.42
C ASP A 9 19.97 15.71 -19.98
N ASP A 10 20.40 16.68 -19.15
CA ASP A 10 20.96 16.38 -17.81
C ASP A 10 20.06 16.70 -16.59
N THR A 11 18.78 17.05 -16.80
CA THR A 11 17.97 17.69 -15.74
C THR A 11 17.48 16.79 -14.59
N SER A 12 17.53 15.46 -14.69
CA SER A 12 16.95 14.59 -13.64
C SER A 12 17.87 14.44 -12.42
N MET A 13 19.19 14.37 -12.63
CA MET A 13 20.16 14.16 -11.56
C MET A 13 20.29 15.39 -10.65
N ASP A 14 20.26 16.57 -11.26
CA ASP A 14 20.28 17.85 -10.54
C ASP A 14 19.05 18.02 -9.64
N VAL A 15 17.86 17.64 -10.12
CA VAL A 15 16.62 17.78 -9.34
C VAL A 15 16.61 16.89 -8.10
N ILE A 16 17.09 15.64 -8.21
CA ILE A 16 17.15 14.71 -7.07
C ILE A 16 18.21 15.18 -6.05
N GLU A 17 19.38 15.64 -6.49
CA GLU A 17 20.40 16.15 -5.59
C GLU A 17 19.97 17.43 -4.87
N ILE A 18 19.29 18.33 -5.58
CA ILE A 18 18.69 19.54 -5.00
C ILE A 18 17.63 19.17 -3.97
N ALA A 19 16.75 18.21 -4.27
CA ALA A 19 15.71 17.76 -3.35
C ALA A 19 16.29 17.14 -2.07
N ILE A 20 17.29 16.25 -2.19
CA ILE A 20 18.00 15.67 -1.04
C ILE A 20 18.66 16.76 -0.19
N SER A 21 19.32 17.73 -0.84
CA SER A 21 19.99 18.83 -0.15
C SER A 21 19.00 19.71 0.63
N GLN A 22 17.87 20.07 0.02
CA GLN A 22 16.80 20.83 0.66
C GLN A 22 16.16 20.07 1.83
N LEU A 23 15.89 18.77 1.67
CA LEU A 23 15.34 17.93 2.73
C LEU A 23 16.30 17.75 3.90
N ASN A 24 17.60 17.58 3.63
CA ASN A 24 18.64 17.52 4.66
C ASN A 24 18.79 18.87 5.41
N ALA A 25 18.59 19.99 4.72
CA ALA A 25 18.56 21.31 5.37
C ALA A 25 17.32 21.45 6.27
N LEU A 26 16.15 21.03 5.79
CA LEU A 26 14.90 21.01 6.56
C LEU A 26 15.02 20.10 7.79
N TRP A 27 15.53 18.88 7.64
CA TRP A 27 15.73 17.95 8.76
C TRP A 27 16.64 18.53 9.85
N ARG A 28 17.75 19.18 9.47
CA ARG A 28 18.64 19.86 10.42
C ARG A 28 17.95 21.01 11.15
N ASN A 29 17.09 21.75 10.47
CA ASN A 29 16.34 22.85 11.08
C ASN A 29 15.24 22.34 12.02
N VAL A 30 14.52 21.28 11.64
CA VAL A 30 13.49 20.65 12.48
C VAL A 30 14.11 19.97 13.70
N GLY A 31 15.26 19.31 13.56
CA GLY A 31 16.01 18.75 14.70
C GLY A 31 16.41 19.80 15.74
N ARG A 32 16.75 21.03 15.30
CA ARG A 32 16.99 22.18 16.20
C ARG A 32 15.71 22.70 16.86
N MET A 33 14.56 22.63 16.18
CA MET A 33 13.28 22.99 16.78
C MET A 33 12.77 21.94 17.76
N ASN A 34 13.06 20.65 17.52
CA ASN A 34 12.62 19.55 18.38
C ASN A 34 13.25 19.63 19.79
N THR A 35 14.45 20.21 19.92
CA THR A 35 15.03 20.53 21.24
C THR A 35 14.26 21.58 22.03
N LEU A 36 13.39 22.35 21.37
CA LEU A 36 12.55 23.40 21.98
C LEU A 36 11.08 22.97 22.11
N TYR A 37 10.60 22.04 21.28
CA TYR A 37 9.22 21.55 21.25
C TYR A 37 9.17 20.04 20.94
N PRO A 38 9.16 19.15 21.96
CA PRO A 38 9.21 17.69 21.78
C PRO A 38 7.94 17.08 21.17
N GLN A 39 6.88 17.86 21.00
CA GLN A 39 5.64 17.45 20.33
C GLN A 39 5.77 17.28 18.80
N CYS A 40 6.96 17.48 18.24
CA CYS A 40 7.26 17.37 16.81
C CYS A 40 7.97 16.07 16.40
N ASP A 41 8.12 15.10 17.30
CA ASP A 41 8.87 13.84 17.06
C ASP A 41 8.39 13.08 15.81
N GLY A 42 7.07 12.97 15.59
CA GLY A 42 6.52 12.28 14.41
C GLY A 42 6.94 12.91 13.08
N LEU A 43 7.03 14.24 13.02
CA LEU A 43 7.47 14.95 11.80
C LEU A 43 8.94 14.68 11.47
N LEU A 44 9.77 14.43 12.48
CA LEU A 44 11.19 14.12 12.30
C LEU A 44 11.37 12.69 11.75
N GLU A 45 10.58 11.74 12.23
CA GLU A 45 10.57 10.36 11.73
C GLU A 45 10.08 10.27 10.28
N ASP A 46 9.05 11.05 9.92
CA ASP A 46 8.53 11.15 8.56
C ASP A 46 9.59 11.71 7.59
N LEU A 47 10.26 12.80 7.98
CA LEU A 47 11.33 13.40 7.17
C LEU A 47 12.51 12.43 6.96
N GLN A 48 12.91 11.69 7.99
CA GLN A 48 13.97 10.69 7.85
C GLN A 48 13.56 9.54 6.92
N SER A 49 12.31 9.10 7.01
CA SER A 49 11.77 8.05 6.15
C SER A 49 11.74 8.51 4.68
N LEU A 50 11.37 9.77 4.43
CA LEU A 50 11.41 10.37 3.09
C LEU A 50 12.82 10.44 2.54
N ILE A 51 13.81 10.91 3.33
CA ILE A 51 15.22 10.95 2.91
C ILE A 51 15.72 9.55 2.54
N ARG A 52 15.45 8.54 3.38
CA ARG A 52 15.82 7.13 3.10
C ARG A 52 15.20 6.62 1.79
N CYS A 53 13.94 6.99 1.51
CA CYS A 53 13.28 6.62 0.26
C CYS A 53 13.99 7.24 -0.96
N ILE A 54 14.30 8.52 -0.91
CA ILE A 54 14.94 9.23 -2.03
C ILE A 54 16.36 8.69 -2.27
N GLU A 55 17.14 8.43 -1.21
CA GLU A 55 18.45 7.78 -1.32
C GLU A 55 18.35 6.38 -1.94
N SER A 56 17.32 5.61 -1.57
CA SER A 56 17.03 4.30 -2.16
C SER A 56 16.69 4.37 -3.64
N MET A 57 16.04 5.44 -4.10
CA MET A 57 15.75 5.70 -5.51
C MET A 57 17.00 6.14 -6.27
N LYS A 58 17.80 7.06 -5.71
CA LYS A 58 19.06 7.53 -6.30
C LYS A 58 20.02 6.38 -6.59
N ARG A 59 20.13 5.40 -5.69
CA ARG A 59 20.95 4.19 -5.93
C ARG A 59 20.50 3.36 -7.13
N LYS A 60 19.23 3.45 -7.53
CA LYS A 60 18.67 2.73 -8.68
C LYS A 60 18.63 3.58 -9.95
N GLN A 61 19.07 4.84 -9.89
CA GLN A 61 18.99 5.79 -11.00
C GLN A 61 19.60 5.23 -12.30
N PRO A 62 20.80 4.62 -12.33
CA PRO A 62 21.37 4.11 -13.57
C PRO A 62 20.50 3.02 -14.23
N MET A 63 19.83 2.20 -13.43
CA MET A 63 18.90 1.17 -13.92
C MET A 63 17.61 1.80 -14.47
N LEU A 64 17.11 2.84 -13.81
CA LEU A 64 15.93 3.58 -14.27
C LEU A 64 16.22 4.34 -15.57
N ASP A 65 17.41 4.95 -15.69
CA ASP A 65 17.84 5.65 -16.89
C ASP A 65 17.99 4.68 -18.06
N ALA A 66 18.67 3.54 -17.85
CA ALA A 66 18.81 2.50 -18.87
C ALA A 66 17.46 1.90 -19.29
N PHE A 67 16.54 1.69 -18.34
CA PHE A 67 15.18 1.27 -18.65
C PHE A 67 14.48 2.32 -19.53
N TRP A 68 14.58 3.59 -19.18
CA TRP A 68 13.92 4.68 -19.89
C TRP A 68 14.48 4.87 -21.31
N GLU A 69 15.80 4.83 -21.46
CA GLU A 69 16.49 4.84 -22.75
C GLU A 69 16.05 3.65 -23.62
N GLY A 70 15.95 2.45 -23.03
CA GLY A 70 15.42 1.27 -23.71
C GLY A 70 13.99 1.46 -24.19
N THR A 71 13.11 2.05 -23.37
CA THR A 71 11.71 2.34 -23.76
C THR A 71 11.61 3.41 -24.84
N GLU A 72 12.54 4.35 -24.88
CA GLU A 72 12.63 5.36 -25.94
C GLU A 72 13.02 4.75 -27.28
N CYS A 73 14.01 3.84 -27.29
CA CYS A 73 14.46 3.14 -28.49
C CYS A 73 13.34 2.36 -29.19
N VAL A 74 12.36 1.85 -28.43
CA VAL A 74 11.21 1.10 -28.97
C VAL A 74 9.94 1.94 -29.10
N GLY A 75 10.03 3.26 -28.89
CA GLY A 75 8.89 4.19 -29.01
C GLY A 75 7.83 4.04 -27.89
N LEU A 76 8.14 3.32 -26.81
CA LEU A 76 7.25 3.13 -25.66
C LEU A 76 7.26 4.31 -24.68
N LYS A 77 8.33 5.12 -24.65
CA LYS A 77 8.46 6.26 -23.72
C LYS A 77 7.27 7.22 -23.77
N THR A 78 6.87 7.66 -24.96
CA THR A 78 5.73 8.58 -25.14
C THR A 78 4.40 7.92 -24.80
N LEU A 79 4.27 6.61 -24.99
CA LEU A 79 3.10 5.84 -24.61
C LEU A 79 3.02 5.68 -23.08
N LEU A 80 4.16 5.44 -22.41
CA LEU A 80 4.26 5.34 -20.94
C LEU A 80 3.87 6.66 -20.27
N GLN A 81 4.34 7.79 -20.81
CA GLN A 81 4.04 9.12 -20.25
C GLN A 81 2.58 9.54 -20.47
N ASN A 82 2.00 9.26 -21.65
CA ASN A 82 0.71 9.84 -22.03
C ASN A 82 -0.47 8.86 -21.94
N LYS A 83 -0.20 7.55 -21.82
CA LYS A 83 -1.22 6.50 -21.90
C LYS A 83 -1.00 5.38 -20.88
N GLN A 84 -0.48 5.72 -19.69
CA GLN A 84 -0.16 4.78 -18.61
C GLN A 84 -1.30 3.78 -18.34
N GLY A 85 -2.55 4.26 -18.21
CA GLY A 85 -3.71 3.37 -17.96
C GLY A 85 -4.09 2.44 -19.12
N GLN A 86 -3.70 2.76 -20.37
CA GLN A 86 -3.89 1.84 -21.51
C GLN A 86 -2.78 0.80 -21.56
N LEU A 87 -1.53 1.20 -21.27
CA LEU A 87 -0.40 0.29 -21.21
C LEU A 87 -0.51 -0.69 -20.05
N GLU A 88 -1.07 -0.29 -18.92
CA GLU A 88 -1.37 -1.18 -17.80
C GLU A 88 -2.23 -2.37 -18.26
N ARG A 89 -3.19 -2.17 -19.17
CA ARG A 89 -4.02 -3.27 -19.71
C ARG A 89 -3.25 -4.24 -20.60
N ILE A 90 -2.14 -3.80 -21.18
CA ILE A 90 -1.33 -4.57 -22.14
C ILE A 90 -0.16 -5.26 -21.41
N LEU A 91 0.48 -4.54 -20.49
CA LEU A 91 1.71 -4.93 -19.82
C LEU A 91 1.45 -5.63 -18.48
N CYS A 92 0.33 -5.35 -17.82
CA CYS A 92 -0.01 -5.96 -16.54
C CYS A 92 -1.09 -7.04 -16.74
N HIS A 93 -0.85 -8.20 -16.14
CA HIS A 93 -1.85 -9.25 -16.07
C HIS A 93 -3.05 -8.76 -15.25
N ARG A 94 -4.26 -8.98 -15.77
CA ARG A 94 -5.51 -8.80 -15.01
C ARG A 94 -6.03 -10.18 -14.67
N CYS A 95 -5.87 -10.58 -13.43
CA CYS A 95 -6.59 -11.72 -12.88
C CYS A 95 -7.71 -11.19 -12.00
N ASP A 96 -8.88 -11.78 -12.16
CA ASP A 96 -10.00 -11.61 -11.25
C ASP A 96 -9.61 -12.21 -9.88
N PRO A 97 -9.75 -11.49 -8.75
CA PRO A 97 -9.39 -12.02 -7.43
C PRO A 97 -10.21 -13.22 -6.95
N HIS A 98 -11.21 -13.62 -7.72
CA HIS A 98 -12.19 -14.63 -7.39
C HIS A 98 -11.49 -15.98 -7.11
N GLY A 99 -11.54 -16.42 -5.84
CA GLY A 99 -11.00 -17.70 -5.39
C GLY A 99 -9.71 -17.66 -4.58
N MET A 100 -9.18 -16.48 -4.22
CA MET A 100 -7.91 -16.38 -3.49
C MET A 100 -8.03 -16.53 -1.97
N VAL A 101 -9.21 -16.29 -1.40
CA VAL A 101 -9.42 -16.33 0.05
C VAL A 101 -9.69 -17.76 0.51
N ASP A 102 -8.68 -18.64 0.45
CA ASP A 102 -8.69 -19.91 1.19
C ASP A 102 -8.30 -19.59 2.64
N VAL A 103 -9.31 -19.38 3.48
CA VAL A 103 -9.14 -18.97 4.88
C VAL A 103 -8.51 -20.11 5.69
N SER A 104 -7.19 -20.07 5.86
CA SER A 104 -6.52 -20.92 6.84
C SER A 104 -6.61 -20.28 8.24
N THR A 105 -7.57 -20.74 9.04
CA THR A 105 -7.79 -20.25 10.41
C THR A 105 -6.76 -20.84 11.37
N PHE A 106 -5.89 -20.01 11.96
CA PHE A 106 -5.02 -20.45 13.06
C PHE A 106 -5.63 -20.09 14.42
N GLY A 107 -6.47 -20.99 14.94
CA GLY A 107 -6.92 -20.95 16.34
C GLY A 107 -6.23 -22.02 17.17
N ARG A 108 -5.71 -21.69 18.36
CA ARG A 108 -5.23 -22.69 19.33
C ARG A 108 -6.41 -23.60 19.71
N THR A 109 -6.33 -24.88 19.35
CA THR A 109 -7.35 -25.90 19.64
C THR A 109 -7.63 -25.98 21.14
N GLY A 110 -8.85 -25.63 21.58
CA GLY A 110 -9.38 -26.06 22.90
C GLY A 110 -9.80 -24.98 23.93
N SER A 111 -10.16 -23.75 23.55
CA SER A 111 -10.61 -22.71 24.50
C SER A 111 -11.89 -22.02 24.03
N ASN A 112 -12.66 -21.38 24.93
CA ASN A 112 -13.76 -20.45 24.61
C ASN A 112 -13.35 -19.36 23.60
N ALA A 113 -12.04 -19.11 23.46
CA ALA A 113 -11.46 -18.28 22.41
C ALA A 113 -11.78 -18.79 21.00
N ARG A 114 -11.91 -20.11 20.80
CA ARG A 114 -12.18 -20.72 19.49
C ARG A 114 -13.54 -20.32 18.91
N HIS A 115 -14.60 -20.37 19.71
CA HIS A 115 -15.91 -19.91 19.25
C HIS A 115 -15.90 -18.41 18.90
N LYS A 116 -15.17 -17.58 19.68
CA LYS A 116 -15.00 -16.17 19.32
C LYS A 116 -14.24 -16.01 18.00
N SER A 117 -13.17 -16.78 17.79
CA SER A 117 -12.39 -16.78 16.55
C SER A 117 -13.22 -17.24 15.34
N GLU A 118 -14.05 -18.27 15.51
CA GLU A 118 -14.95 -18.79 14.46
C GLU A 118 -16.02 -17.76 14.09
N ASP A 119 -16.67 -17.12 15.08
CA ASP A 119 -17.64 -16.04 14.82
C ASP A 119 -17.01 -14.90 13.99
N VAL A 120 -15.81 -14.46 14.38
CA VAL A 120 -15.12 -13.35 13.72
C VAL A 120 -14.59 -13.74 12.33
N ALA A 121 -14.12 -14.98 12.16
CA ALA A 121 -13.75 -15.51 10.85
C ALA A 121 -14.95 -15.58 9.90
N GLN A 122 -16.10 -16.05 10.40
CA GLN A 122 -17.33 -16.09 9.62
C GLN A 122 -17.82 -14.69 9.23
N ASN A 123 -17.68 -13.71 10.14
CA ASN A 123 -17.96 -12.31 9.81
C ASN A 123 -17.03 -11.79 8.71
N PHE A 124 -15.75 -12.18 8.72
CA PHE A 124 -14.81 -11.81 7.65
C PHE A 124 -15.19 -12.43 6.31
N GLU A 125 -15.54 -13.72 6.27
CA GLU A 125 -16.04 -14.37 5.04
C GLU A 125 -17.31 -13.71 4.52
N SER A 126 -18.28 -13.43 5.40
CA SER A 126 -19.52 -12.73 5.04
C SER A 126 -19.25 -11.32 4.51
N PHE A 127 -18.27 -10.62 5.10
CA PHE A 127 -17.85 -9.30 4.65
C PHE A 127 -17.22 -9.33 3.26
N VAL A 128 -16.37 -10.31 2.96
CA VAL A 128 -15.81 -10.49 1.60
C VAL A 128 -16.93 -10.71 0.60
N HIS A 129 -17.92 -11.55 0.92
CA HIS A 129 -19.08 -11.78 0.05
C HIS A 129 -19.91 -10.51 -0.16
N ASP A 130 -20.19 -9.75 0.91
CA ASP A 130 -20.86 -8.45 0.79
C ASP A 130 -20.08 -7.46 -0.08
N CYS A 131 -18.74 -7.54 -0.13
CA CYS A 131 -17.92 -6.74 -1.03
C CYS A 131 -18.03 -7.20 -2.50
N GLU A 132 -18.19 -8.50 -2.75
CA GLU A 132 -18.49 -9.05 -4.09
C GLU A 132 -19.83 -8.54 -4.60
N ASP A 133 -20.84 -8.55 -3.73
CA ASP A 133 -22.20 -8.12 -4.03
C ASP A 133 -22.37 -6.59 -4.05
N GLY A 134 -21.33 -5.83 -3.70
CA GLY A 134 -21.36 -4.36 -3.67
C GLY A 134 -22.20 -3.77 -2.53
N MET A 135 -22.37 -4.52 -1.44
CA MET A 135 -23.18 -4.15 -0.27
C MET A 135 -22.38 -3.36 0.79
N CYS A 136 -21.08 -3.19 0.61
CA CYS A 136 -20.18 -2.46 1.52
C CYS A 136 -20.04 -0.99 1.10
N THR A 137 -21.09 -0.19 1.36
CA THR A 137 -21.14 1.23 0.97
C THR A 137 -20.63 2.17 2.06
N TYR A 138 -20.03 3.29 1.68
CA TYR A 138 -19.65 4.41 2.55
C TYR A 138 -19.84 5.74 1.82
N ASP A 139 -19.71 6.87 2.52
CA ASP A 139 -20.00 8.22 1.97
C ASP A 139 -19.20 8.57 0.69
N GLY A 140 -18.08 7.88 0.44
CA GLY A 140 -17.21 8.10 -0.71
C GLY A 140 -17.26 7.01 -1.80
N GLY A 141 -18.07 5.96 -1.64
CA GLY A 141 -18.13 4.87 -2.62
C GLY A 141 -18.55 3.51 -2.08
N VAL A 142 -18.06 2.45 -2.72
CA VAL A 142 -18.32 1.06 -2.36
C VAL A 142 -17.00 0.33 -2.26
N VAL A 143 -16.76 -0.35 -1.13
CA VAL A 143 -15.62 -1.25 -0.94
C VAL A 143 -15.87 -2.53 -1.73
N LYS A 144 -14.93 -2.88 -2.62
CA LYS A 144 -14.97 -4.08 -3.45
C LYS A 144 -13.95 -5.11 -2.97
N VAL A 145 -14.05 -6.35 -3.47
CA VAL A 145 -13.05 -7.39 -3.21
C VAL A 145 -11.64 -6.96 -3.61
N ASP A 146 -11.48 -6.19 -4.68
CA ASP A 146 -10.19 -5.63 -5.09
C ASP A 146 -9.57 -4.76 -3.99
N ASP A 147 -10.39 -4.02 -3.24
CA ASP A 147 -9.94 -3.18 -2.13
C ASP A 147 -9.54 -4.03 -0.92
N VAL A 148 -10.23 -5.15 -0.68
CA VAL A 148 -9.86 -6.14 0.34
C VAL A 148 -8.54 -6.83 -0.04
N LEU A 149 -8.39 -7.23 -1.30
CA LEU A 149 -7.15 -7.81 -1.82
C LEU A 149 -5.99 -6.84 -1.65
N ARG A 150 -6.18 -5.57 -2.05
CA ARG A 150 -5.16 -4.52 -1.89
C ARG A 150 -4.84 -4.27 -0.43
N PHE A 151 -5.85 -4.24 0.43
CA PHE A 151 -5.67 -4.06 1.86
C PHE A 151 -4.76 -5.15 2.44
N ILE A 152 -4.98 -6.42 2.07
CA ILE A 152 -4.24 -7.58 2.56
C ILE A 152 -2.84 -7.73 1.94
N THR A 153 -2.73 -7.52 0.63
CA THR A 153 -1.52 -7.89 -0.14
C THR A 153 -0.69 -6.70 -0.59
N GLY A 154 -1.25 -5.50 -0.55
CA GLY A 154 -0.70 -4.31 -1.21
C GLY A 154 -0.79 -4.34 -2.74
N CYS A 155 -1.34 -5.41 -3.34
CA CYS A 155 -1.48 -5.56 -4.78
C CYS A 155 -2.91 -5.28 -5.24
N SER A 156 -3.05 -4.56 -6.35
CA SER A 156 -4.36 -4.29 -6.98
C SER A 156 -4.91 -5.47 -7.80
N SER A 157 -4.11 -6.52 -7.98
CA SER A 157 -4.49 -7.74 -8.71
C SER A 157 -3.54 -8.87 -8.33
N VAL A 158 -3.96 -10.12 -8.58
CA VAL A 158 -3.10 -11.29 -8.35
C VAL A 158 -1.93 -11.28 -9.34
N PRO A 159 -0.67 -11.41 -8.87
CA PRO A 159 0.50 -11.45 -9.75
C PRO A 159 0.42 -12.58 -10.79
N PRO A 160 1.07 -12.41 -11.97
CA PRO A 160 1.25 -13.51 -12.91
C PRO A 160 2.08 -14.63 -12.25
N GLY A 161 1.43 -15.75 -11.91
CA GLY A 161 2.02 -16.84 -11.13
C GLY A 161 1.34 -17.11 -9.79
N GLY A 162 0.41 -16.24 -9.36
CA GLY A 162 -0.24 -16.34 -8.06
C GLY A 162 0.61 -15.77 -6.93
N PHE A 163 0.18 -16.01 -5.69
CA PHE A 163 0.93 -15.67 -4.49
C PHE A 163 1.64 -16.90 -3.95
N ASP A 164 2.94 -16.77 -3.65
CA ASP A 164 3.75 -17.86 -3.09
C ASP A 164 3.42 -18.15 -1.60
N ALA A 165 2.74 -17.21 -0.93
CA ALA A 165 2.29 -17.34 0.44
C ALA A 165 0.76 -17.45 0.51
N ARG A 166 0.28 -18.24 1.48
CA ARG A 166 -1.16 -18.37 1.74
C ARG A 166 -1.64 -17.23 2.62
N PHE A 167 -2.84 -16.76 2.32
CA PHE A 167 -3.57 -15.86 3.20
C PHE A 167 -3.84 -16.54 4.55
N SER A 168 -3.61 -15.82 5.65
CA SER A 168 -3.88 -16.32 7.00
C SER A 168 -4.64 -15.31 7.84
N ILE A 169 -5.53 -15.83 8.69
CA ILE A 169 -6.27 -15.03 9.67
C ILE A 169 -5.76 -15.33 11.07
N GLY A 170 -5.19 -14.31 11.70
CA GLY A 170 -4.85 -14.27 13.11
C GLY A 170 -5.92 -13.57 13.95
N PHE A 171 -5.81 -13.67 15.27
CA PHE A 171 -6.77 -13.08 16.19
C PHE A 171 -6.08 -12.39 17.37
N THR A 172 -6.68 -11.30 17.87
CA THR A 172 -6.18 -10.56 19.04
C THR A 172 -7.31 -10.06 19.94
N GLU A 173 -7.08 -9.99 21.25
CA GLU A 173 -7.99 -9.31 22.19
C GLU A 173 -7.58 -7.85 22.47
N GLU A 174 -6.38 -7.44 22.06
CA GLU A 174 -5.74 -6.20 22.51
C GLU A 174 -6.03 -4.99 21.61
N ARG A 175 -6.29 -5.23 20.32
CA ARG A 175 -6.45 -4.18 19.30
C ARG A 175 -7.91 -3.93 19.00
N LYS A 176 -8.26 -2.67 18.68
CA LYS A 176 -9.61 -2.26 18.27
C LYS A 176 -9.87 -2.44 16.77
N TYR A 177 -8.83 -2.29 15.96
CA TYR A 177 -8.88 -2.36 14.51
C TYR A 177 -8.13 -3.60 13.99
N PRO A 178 -8.56 -4.14 12.84
CA PRO A 178 -7.79 -5.17 12.14
C PRO A 178 -6.39 -4.65 11.82
N THR A 179 -5.41 -5.54 11.88
CA THR A 179 -4.03 -5.23 11.46
C THR A 179 -3.67 -6.13 10.30
N VAL A 180 -3.01 -5.58 9.29
CA VAL A 180 -2.53 -6.35 8.15
C VAL A 180 -1.01 -6.33 8.07
N SER A 181 -0.44 -7.47 7.70
CA SER A 181 0.93 -7.61 7.22
C SER A 181 0.92 -8.02 5.75
N THR A 182 1.23 -7.08 4.87
CA THR A 182 1.26 -7.31 3.41
C THR A 182 2.41 -8.22 2.98
N CYS A 183 3.50 -8.27 3.75
CA CYS A 183 4.63 -9.16 3.47
C CYS A 183 4.30 -10.64 3.74
N THR A 184 3.36 -10.93 4.63
CA THR A 184 3.00 -12.29 5.06
C THR A 184 1.58 -12.69 4.69
N PHE A 185 0.82 -11.80 4.02
CA PHE A 185 -0.59 -11.96 3.72
C PHE A 185 -1.41 -12.39 4.94
N GLU A 186 -1.14 -11.74 6.07
CA GLU A 186 -1.82 -12.01 7.34
C GLU A 186 -2.73 -10.84 7.70
N VAL A 187 -3.97 -11.15 8.06
CA VAL A 187 -4.87 -10.22 8.74
C VAL A 187 -5.11 -10.70 10.17
N VAL A 188 -4.88 -9.82 11.14
CA VAL A 188 -5.14 -10.09 12.56
C VAL A 188 -6.41 -9.36 12.97
N LEU A 189 -7.47 -10.13 13.26
CA LEU A 189 -8.80 -9.62 13.57
C LEU A 189 -9.05 -9.51 15.09
N PRO A 190 -9.67 -8.43 15.57
CA PRO A 190 -10.06 -8.32 16.96
C PRO A 190 -11.20 -9.26 17.36
N LEU A 191 -11.02 -10.05 18.43
CA LEU A 191 -11.97 -11.07 18.90
C LEU A 191 -13.28 -10.51 19.48
N HIS A 192 -13.35 -9.21 19.74
CA HIS A 192 -14.54 -8.57 20.27
C HIS A 192 -15.54 -8.17 19.16
N LEU A 193 -15.16 -8.27 17.88
CA LEU A 193 -16.01 -7.91 16.73
C LEU A 193 -16.96 -9.05 16.32
N LYS A 194 -17.77 -9.51 17.27
CA LYS A 194 -18.74 -10.60 17.06
C LYS A 194 -19.98 -10.17 16.29
N ASN A 195 -20.38 -8.90 16.42
CA ASN A 195 -21.53 -8.38 15.70
C ASN A 195 -21.12 -8.03 14.27
N TYR A 196 -21.82 -8.58 13.29
CA TYR A 196 -21.49 -8.40 11.87
C TYR A 196 -21.51 -6.93 11.43
N ASN A 197 -22.50 -6.14 11.83
CA ASN A 197 -22.59 -4.74 11.40
C ASN A 197 -21.41 -3.93 11.94
N THR A 198 -21.09 -4.09 13.23
CA THR A 198 -19.91 -3.44 13.83
C THR A 198 -18.60 -3.91 13.18
N PHE A 199 -18.49 -5.21 12.87
CA PHE A 199 -17.35 -5.76 12.16
C PHE A 199 -17.20 -5.12 10.77
N LYS A 200 -18.29 -5.06 10.01
CA LYS A 200 -18.36 -4.48 8.67
C LYS A 200 -17.98 -3.00 8.67
N ASP A 201 -18.52 -2.21 9.59
CA ASP A 201 -18.20 -0.78 9.71
C ASP A 201 -16.70 -0.57 9.98
N ILE A 202 -16.12 -1.33 10.92
CA ILE A 202 -14.69 -1.26 11.25
C ILE A 202 -13.80 -1.72 10.09
N MET A 203 -14.20 -2.76 9.35
CA MET A 203 -13.47 -3.21 8.17
C MET A 203 -13.49 -2.16 7.06
N ILE A 204 -14.65 -1.56 6.77
CA ILE A 204 -14.79 -0.47 5.80
C ILE A 204 -13.91 0.70 6.22
N GLU A 205 -14.00 1.14 7.48
CA GLU A 205 -13.18 2.22 8.03
C GLU A 205 -11.69 1.91 7.87
N SER A 206 -11.26 0.69 8.16
CA SER A 206 -9.86 0.27 8.08
C SER A 206 -9.32 0.24 6.65
N ILE A 207 -10.14 -0.21 5.70
CA ILE A 207 -9.76 -0.27 4.27
C ILE A 207 -9.72 1.14 3.68
N VAL A 208 -10.71 1.98 3.98
CA VAL A 208 -10.80 3.35 3.46
C VAL A 208 -9.74 4.25 4.09
N SER A 209 -9.49 4.12 5.39
CA SER A 209 -8.55 4.98 6.14
C SER A 209 -7.11 4.48 6.09
N GLY A 210 -6.87 3.26 5.61
CA GLY A 210 -5.55 2.69 5.42
C GLY A 210 -5.14 2.66 3.94
N PRO A 211 -5.06 3.79 3.23
CA PRO A 211 -4.57 3.77 1.86
C PRO A 211 -3.15 3.20 1.91
N GLY A 212 -2.97 2.03 1.31
CA GLY A 212 -1.68 1.35 1.25
C GLY A 212 -0.60 2.24 0.64
N PHE A 213 0.65 1.81 0.74
CA PHE A 213 1.80 2.54 0.19
C PHE A 213 1.56 3.00 -1.27
N GLY A 214 1.58 4.32 -1.51
CA GLY A 214 1.74 4.88 -2.85
C GLY A 214 0.47 5.37 -3.58
N GLN A 215 -0.64 5.63 -2.90
CA GLN A 215 -1.79 6.32 -3.50
C GLN A 215 -1.99 7.72 -2.90
N ILE A 216 -1.29 8.70 -3.47
CA ILE A 216 -1.58 10.14 -3.38
C ILE A 216 -1.45 10.73 -4.78
#